data_AF-A0AAE9DTM4-F1
#
_entry.id   AF-A0AAE9DTM4-F1
#
_cell.length_a   1.000
_cell.length_b   1.000
_cell.length_c   1.000
_cell.angle_alpha   90.00
_cell.angle_beta   90.00
_cell.angle_gamma   90.00
#
_symmetry.space_group_name_H-M   'P 1'
#
loop_
_entity.id
_entity.type
_entity.pdbx_description
1 polymer ?
#
loop_
_entity_poly.entity_id
_entity_poly.type
_entity_poly.pdbx_seq_one_letter_code
_entity_poly.pdbx_strand_id
1 'polypeptide(L)'
;MLLRLGFLVFCSIFEKIVAQTKVINYIDNSIIGTPKVICAENDLALDIVTSKPFRGNIFVKGRAKDKSCRQSYANNGTNSYSLPLGKCGMQRLRSANPRGVNFMVTVIVSFHPAGFITKNDRAFHVKCFYMEPDEIVTQNIDVSMIPTTELSDSMVMPKCEYSVRRDGPNGPTLTYANVGDIVFHVWECTPADMGMLVKKCFVTDGDGEDHAVVDFDGCATDPFLLSELSYDASLMRAHASSQVFKYADSNQLYFTCQIRLCQKQMGMCQEVTPPSCGVKKLEDEANAGNRTKREIEKNDYEIDVATSELLVLDPADRGLLAPSPFCVPRLLLPVLPLLLITIVSLTVVSTALVIRRQNHKKELDVLQSSRYY
;
A
#
# COMPACT_ATOMS: atom_id res chain seq x y z
N MET A 1 -20.18 -31.80 -57.05
CA MET A 1 -21.24 -31.89 -56.01
C MET A 1 -20.66 -32.09 -54.60
N LEU A 2 -19.65 -32.95 -54.42
CA LEU A 2 -19.01 -33.22 -53.12
C LEU A 2 -18.27 -32.00 -52.47
N LEU A 3 -17.67 -31.10 -53.25
CA LEU A 3 -17.03 -29.88 -52.71
C LEU A 3 -18.02 -28.85 -52.13
N ARG A 4 -19.26 -28.78 -52.64
CA ARG A 4 -20.29 -27.86 -52.13
C ARG A 4 -20.90 -28.36 -50.81
N LEU A 5 -21.02 -29.68 -50.62
CA LEU A 5 -21.43 -30.27 -49.35
C LEU A 5 -20.36 -30.07 -48.26
N GLY A 6 -19.08 -30.23 -48.61
CA GLY A 6 -17.97 -30.00 -47.67
C GLY A 6 -17.91 -28.57 -47.15
N PHE A 7 -18.17 -27.57 -48.00
CA PHE A 7 -18.20 -26.16 -47.63
C PHE A 7 -19.36 -25.79 -46.68
N LEU A 8 -20.54 -26.36 -46.91
CA LEU A 8 -21.72 -26.12 -46.06
C LEU A 8 -21.59 -26.80 -44.69
N VAL A 9 -21.01 -28.00 -44.64
CA VAL A 9 -20.73 -28.71 -43.38
C VAL A 9 -19.63 -28.00 -42.58
N PHE A 10 -18.57 -27.53 -43.24
CA PHE A 10 -17.55 -26.71 -42.57
C PHE A 10 -18.12 -25.38 -42.05
N CYS A 11 -19.02 -24.74 -42.79
CA CYS A 11 -19.65 -23.47 -42.37
C CYS A 11 -20.54 -23.64 -41.12
N SER A 12 -21.38 -24.68 -41.07
CA SER A 12 -22.20 -24.96 -39.87
C SER A 12 -21.38 -25.42 -38.66
N ILE A 13 -20.25 -26.08 -38.88
CA ILE A 13 -19.32 -26.41 -37.79
C ILE A 13 -18.59 -25.14 -37.30
N PHE A 14 -18.23 -24.23 -38.20
CA PHE A 14 -17.63 -22.94 -37.85
C PHE A 14 -18.61 -22.04 -37.09
N GLU A 15 -19.89 -21.96 -37.49
CA GLU A 15 -20.93 -21.23 -36.73
C GLU A 15 -21.14 -21.80 -35.33
N LYS A 16 -21.11 -23.13 -35.17
CA LYS A 16 -21.23 -23.78 -33.84
C LYS A 16 -19.98 -23.60 -32.97
N ILE A 17 -18.80 -23.49 -33.56
CA ILE A 17 -17.54 -23.22 -32.82
C ILE A 17 -17.45 -21.73 -32.43
N VAL A 18 -18.00 -20.82 -33.22
CA VAL A 18 -18.06 -19.37 -32.89
C VAL A 18 -19.10 -19.08 -31.78
N ALA A 19 -20.10 -19.96 -31.57
CA ALA A 19 -21.20 -19.77 -30.63
C ALA A 19 -20.92 -20.13 -29.15
N GLN A 20 -19.66 -20.20 -28.71
CA GLN A 20 -19.32 -20.33 -27.28
C GLN A 20 -18.23 -19.37 -26.80
N THR A 21 -18.17 -18.17 -27.36
CA THR A 21 -17.52 -17.07 -26.63
C THR A 21 -18.54 -16.52 -25.63
N LYS A 22 -18.56 -17.05 -24.40
CA LYS A 22 -19.21 -16.35 -23.28
C LYS A 22 -18.50 -15.00 -23.15
N VAL A 23 -19.08 -13.96 -23.75
CA VAL A 23 -18.72 -12.58 -23.43
C VAL A 23 -19.15 -12.40 -21.98
N ILE A 24 -18.20 -12.52 -21.07
CA ILE A 24 -18.40 -12.14 -19.67
C ILE A 24 -18.58 -10.62 -19.72
N ASN A 25 -19.84 -10.17 -19.71
CA ASN A 25 -20.16 -8.75 -19.57
C ASN A 25 -19.64 -8.30 -18.21
N TYR A 26 -18.42 -7.75 -18.20
CA TYR A 26 -17.83 -7.12 -17.04
C TYR A 26 -18.61 -5.84 -16.78
N ILE A 27 -19.42 -5.86 -15.73
CA ILE A 27 -20.15 -4.67 -15.31
C ILE A 27 -19.13 -3.76 -14.67
N ASP A 28 -18.79 -2.68 -15.37
CA ASP A 28 -17.96 -1.62 -14.81
C ASP A 28 -18.66 -1.04 -13.56
N ASN A 29 -18.01 -1.17 -12.42
CA ASN A 29 -18.50 -0.78 -11.10
C ASN A 29 -17.37 -0.07 -10.36
N SER A 30 -17.74 0.79 -9.41
CA SER A 30 -16.82 1.66 -8.70
C SER A 30 -17.29 1.89 -7.27
N ILE A 31 -16.34 2.21 -6.40
CA ILE A 31 -16.62 2.64 -5.03
C ILE A 31 -17.03 4.12 -5.08
N ILE A 32 -18.12 4.45 -4.39
CA ILE A 32 -18.60 5.82 -4.23
C ILE A 32 -18.04 6.38 -2.93
N GLY A 33 -17.29 7.47 -3.03
CA GLY A 33 -16.72 8.16 -1.88
C GLY A 33 -15.67 7.33 -1.13
N THR A 34 -15.40 7.75 0.10
CA THR A 34 -14.49 7.07 1.03
C THR A 34 -15.25 6.00 1.83
N PRO A 35 -14.78 4.74 1.86
CA PRO A 35 -15.35 3.72 2.74
C PRO A 35 -15.42 4.12 4.21
N LYS A 36 -16.41 3.58 4.91
CA LYS A 36 -16.55 3.79 6.36
C LYS A 36 -15.78 2.70 7.11
N VAL A 37 -14.90 3.12 8.03
CA VAL A 37 -14.17 2.22 8.93
C VAL A 37 -14.93 2.11 10.24
N ILE A 38 -15.12 0.90 10.73
CA ILE A 38 -15.80 0.59 11.99
C ILE A 38 -14.82 -0.18 12.88
N CYS A 39 -14.39 0.44 13.97
CA CYS A 39 -13.49 -0.15 14.95
C CYS A 39 -14.33 -0.67 16.12
N ALA A 40 -14.58 -1.98 16.16
CA ALA A 40 -15.30 -2.65 17.26
C ALA A 40 -14.30 -3.33 18.21
N GLU A 41 -14.72 -3.63 19.44
CA GLU A 41 -13.83 -4.13 20.51
C GLU A 41 -12.92 -5.30 20.09
N ASN A 42 -13.43 -6.23 19.27
CA ASN A 42 -12.71 -7.43 18.84
C ASN A 42 -12.46 -7.50 17.32
N ASP A 43 -13.07 -6.60 16.54
CA ASP A 43 -13.10 -6.68 15.08
C ASP A 43 -12.92 -5.30 14.43
N LEU A 44 -12.22 -5.28 13.30
CA LEU A 44 -12.13 -4.13 12.40
C LEU A 44 -12.99 -4.42 11.17
N ALA A 45 -13.97 -3.57 10.90
CA ALA A 45 -14.84 -3.71 9.73
C ALA A 45 -14.72 -2.52 8.77
N LEU A 46 -14.78 -2.83 7.47
CA LEU A 46 -14.79 -1.89 6.37
C LEU A 46 -16.13 -1.99 5.65
N ASP A 47 -16.88 -0.90 5.60
CA ASP A 47 -18.16 -0.80 4.90
C ASP A 47 -18.00 0.04 3.63
N ILE A 48 -18.30 -0.55 2.47
CA ILE A 48 -18.12 0.07 1.17
C ILE A 48 -19.46 0.35 0.47
N VAL A 49 -19.57 1.52 -0.13
CA VAL A 49 -20.69 1.87 -0.99
C VAL A 49 -20.24 1.80 -2.44
N THR A 50 -20.95 1.05 -3.28
CA THR A 50 -20.63 0.88 -4.70
C THR A 50 -21.75 1.42 -5.58
N SER A 51 -21.41 1.89 -6.79
CA SER A 51 -22.40 2.45 -7.72
C SER A 51 -23.40 1.44 -8.25
N LYS A 52 -22.99 0.17 -8.34
CA LYS A 52 -23.84 -0.98 -8.68
C LYS A 52 -23.68 -2.07 -7.62
N PRO A 53 -24.59 -3.05 -7.54
CA PRO A 53 -24.45 -4.19 -6.62
C PRO A 53 -23.05 -4.83 -6.70
N PHE A 54 -22.41 -4.98 -5.54
CA PHE A 54 -21.05 -5.45 -5.46
C PHE A 54 -20.97 -6.96 -5.77
N ARG A 55 -20.19 -7.29 -6.79
CA ARG A 55 -19.77 -8.65 -7.13
C ARG A 55 -18.26 -8.67 -7.15
N GLY A 56 -17.65 -9.48 -6.32
CA GLY A 56 -16.20 -9.41 -6.19
C GLY A 56 -15.69 -10.05 -4.92
N ASN A 57 -14.46 -9.68 -4.56
CA ASN A 57 -13.76 -10.18 -3.40
C ASN A 57 -13.18 -9.01 -2.60
N ILE A 58 -13.29 -9.06 -1.29
CA ILE A 58 -12.56 -8.17 -0.38
C ILE A 58 -11.57 -9.04 0.39
N PHE A 59 -10.29 -8.66 0.40
CA PHE A 59 -9.25 -9.45 1.06
C PHE A 59 -8.10 -8.59 1.55
N VAL A 60 -7.34 -9.12 2.51
CA VAL A 60 -6.12 -8.45 3.02
C VAL A 60 -4.97 -8.61 2.03
N LYS A 61 -4.22 -7.52 1.79
CA LYS A 61 -3.01 -7.49 0.95
C LYS A 61 -2.05 -8.61 1.41
N GLY A 62 -1.54 -9.40 0.47
CA GLY A 62 -0.65 -10.53 0.76
C GLY A 62 -1.33 -11.80 1.32
N ARG A 63 -2.63 -11.76 1.65
CA ARG A 63 -3.40 -12.90 2.21
C ARG A 63 -4.57 -13.35 1.33
N ALA A 64 -4.60 -12.99 0.05
CA ALA A 64 -5.71 -13.27 -0.87
C ALA A 64 -6.03 -14.77 -1.08
N LYS A 65 -5.08 -15.67 -0.79
CA LYS A 65 -5.27 -17.12 -0.86
C LYS A 65 -5.94 -17.70 0.39
N ASP A 66 -5.81 -17.02 1.53
CA ASP A 66 -6.37 -17.44 2.80
C ASP A 66 -7.87 -17.11 2.82
N LYS A 67 -8.70 -18.15 3.01
CA LYS A 67 -10.15 -18.00 3.08
C LYS A 67 -10.60 -17.26 4.34
N SER A 68 -9.80 -17.24 5.40
CA SER A 68 -10.11 -16.49 6.61
C SER A 68 -9.89 -14.98 6.43
N CYS A 69 -9.06 -14.58 5.46
CA CYS A 69 -8.70 -13.19 5.15
C CYS A 69 -9.30 -12.69 3.83
N ARG A 70 -10.29 -13.42 3.30
CA ARG A 70 -10.97 -13.12 2.05
C ARG A 70 -12.45 -13.42 2.16
N GLN A 71 -13.27 -12.47 1.73
CA GLN A 71 -14.71 -12.64 1.59
C GLN A 71 -15.14 -12.40 0.15
N SER A 72 -15.96 -13.30 -0.38
CA SER A 72 -16.51 -13.21 -1.74
C SER A 72 -17.97 -12.78 -1.67
N TYR A 73 -18.34 -11.83 -2.53
CA TYR A 73 -19.67 -11.23 -2.55
C TYR A 73 -20.40 -11.57 -3.84
N ALA A 74 -21.58 -12.17 -3.68
CA ALA A 74 -22.49 -12.53 -4.76
C ALA A 74 -23.77 -11.71 -4.65
N ASN A 75 -23.65 -10.40 -4.79
CA ASN A 75 -24.72 -9.49 -5.19
C ASN A 75 -25.92 -9.29 -4.25
N ASN A 76 -25.98 -9.96 -3.11
CA ASN A 76 -27.17 -10.04 -2.26
C ASN A 76 -26.86 -9.95 -0.75
N GLY A 77 -25.76 -9.30 -0.38
CA GLY A 77 -25.32 -9.13 1.01
C GLY A 77 -24.97 -7.69 1.33
N THR A 78 -24.73 -7.41 2.61
CA THR A 78 -24.08 -6.17 3.03
C THR A 78 -22.69 -6.08 2.42
N ASN A 79 -22.29 -4.91 1.95
CA ASN A 79 -20.95 -4.66 1.41
C ASN A 79 -19.94 -4.39 2.53
N SER A 80 -20.06 -5.13 3.63
CA SER A 80 -19.21 -4.98 4.81
C SER A 80 -18.26 -6.17 4.90
N TYR A 81 -16.99 -5.88 5.15
CA TYR A 81 -15.92 -6.85 5.37
C TYR A 81 -15.40 -6.69 6.80
N SER A 82 -15.45 -7.75 7.60
CA SER A 82 -14.99 -7.74 9.00
C SER A 82 -13.76 -8.62 9.18
N LEU A 83 -12.82 -8.14 9.99
CA LEU A 83 -11.55 -8.80 10.26
C LEU A 83 -11.28 -8.81 11.78
N PRO A 84 -11.12 -9.99 12.41
CA PRO A 84 -10.73 -10.06 13.81
C PRO A 84 -9.37 -9.41 14.07
N LEU A 85 -9.26 -8.71 15.19
CA LEU A 85 -8.02 -8.03 15.57
C LEU A 85 -6.85 -9.01 15.71
N GLY A 86 -5.68 -8.62 15.21
CA GLY A 86 -4.45 -9.43 15.27
C GLY A 86 -4.43 -10.65 14.34
N LYS A 87 -5.40 -10.80 13.43
CA LYS A 87 -5.40 -11.85 12.39
C LYS A 87 -5.01 -11.29 11.03
N CYS A 88 -4.77 -12.18 10.07
CA CYS A 88 -4.51 -11.82 8.67
C CYS A 88 -3.32 -10.88 8.42
N GLY A 89 -2.30 -10.92 9.29
CA GLY A 89 -1.15 -10.00 9.17
C GLY A 89 -1.50 -8.55 9.48
N MET A 90 -2.55 -8.30 10.27
CA MET A 90 -2.85 -6.99 10.82
C MET A 90 -1.70 -6.55 11.74
N GLN A 91 -1.13 -5.39 11.44
CA GLN A 91 -0.04 -4.80 12.21
C GLN A 91 -0.59 -4.24 13.51
N ARG A 92 0.10 -4.54 14.62
CA ARG A 92 -0.25 -4.09 15.97
C ARG A 92 0.86 -3.19 16.50
N LEU A 93 0.57 -1.90 16.65
CA LEU A 93 1.49 -0.91 17.19
C LEU A 93 0.95 -0.37 18.52
N ARG A 94 1.67 -0.61 19.62
CA ARG A 94 1.32 -0.03 20.93
C ARG A 94 1.63 1.46 20.92
N SER A 95 0.69 2.26 21.43
CA SER A 95 0.83 3.70 21.64
C SER A 95 0.97 3.92 23.13
N ALA A 96 2.04 4.58 23.56
CA ALA A 96 2.24 4.92 24.96
C ALA A 96 1.39 6.15 25.32
N ASN A 97 1.25 7.10 24.39
CA ASN A 97 0.49 8.33 24.61
C ASN A 97 -0.29 8.76 23.35
N PRO A 98 -1.65 8.76 23.39
CA PRO A 98 -2.49 8.18 24.43
C PRO A 98 -2.27 6.67 24.57
N ARG A 99 -2.44 6.13 25.79
CA ARG A 99 -2.30 4.70 26.04
C ARG A 99 -3.30 3.92 25.22
N GLY A 100 -2.80 2.97 24.45
CA GLY A 100 -3.65 2.15 23.61
C GLY A 100 -2.88 1.38 22.56
N VAL A 101 -3.60 0.93 21.54
CA VAL A 101 -3.04 0.13 20.47
C VAL A 101 -3.66 0.52 19.12
N ASN A 102 -2.78 0.77 18.15
CA ASN A 102 -3.14 0.94 16.76
C ASN A 102 -3.12 -0.42 16.06
N PHE A 103 -4.24 -0.77 15.44
CA PHE A 103 -4.32 -1.88 14.50
C PHE A 103 -4.41 -1.35 13.08
N MET A 104 -3.49 -1.79 12.23
CA MET A 104 -3.38 -1.33 10.84
C MET A 104 -3.41 -2.50 9.87
N VAL A 105 -4.13 -2.37 8.77
CA VAL A 105 -4.21 -3.40 7.73
C VAL A 105 -4.55 -2.79 6.38
N THR A 106 -3.95 -3.32 5.30
CA THR A 106 -4.28 -2.92 3.93
C THR A 106 -5.28 -3.89 3.33
N VAL A 107 -6.49 -3.41 3.05
CA VAL A 107 -7.61 -4.19 2.49
C VAL A 107 -7.79 -3.85 1.01
N ILE A 108 -7.89 -4.86 0.16
CA ILE A 108 -8.08 -4.74 -1.28
C ILE A 108 -9.53 -5.12 -1.62
N VAL A 109 -10.24 -4.20 -2.25
CA VAL A 109 -11.57 -4.42 -2.82
C VAL A 109 -11.41 -4.69 -4.31
N SER A 110 -11.73 -5.92 -4.71
CA SER A 110 -11.64 -6.39 -6.09
C SER A 110 -13.03 -6.63 -6.68
N PHE A 111 -13.28 -6.04 -7.85
CA PHE A 111 -14.54 -6.23 -8.60
C PHE A 111 -14.53 -7.48 -9.49
N HIS A 112 -13.42 -8.23 -9.53
CA HIS A 112 -13.33 -9.45 -10.33
C HIS A 112 -13.74 -10.69 -9.52
N PRO A 113 -14.74 -11.47 -9.96
CA PRO A 113 -15.24 -12.62 -9.19
C PRO A 113 -14.20 -13.74 -9.03
N ALA A 114 -13.27 -13.89 -9.98
CA ALA A 114 -12.18 -14.86 -9.88
C ALA A 114 -11.03 -14.44 -8.92
N GLY A 115 -11.11 -13.27 -8.28
CA GLY A 115 -10.09 -12.80 -7.32
C GLY A 115 -8.83 -12.20 -7.95
N PHE A 116 -8.92 -11.74 -9.21
CA PHE A 116 -7.82 -11.03 -9.88
C PHE A 116 -7.87 -9.54 -9.58
N ILE A 117 -6.70 -8.92 -9.46
CA ILE A 117 -6.60 -7.47 -9.31
C ILE A 117 -6.81 -6.80 -10.68
N THR A 118 -7.79 -5.91 -10.78
CA THR A 118 -8.13 -5.16 -12.00
C THR A 118 -7.93 -3.65 -11.84
N LYS A 119 -8.05 -2.88 -12.94
CA LYS A 119 -7.93 -1.41 -12.94
C LYS A 119 -8.91 -0.71 -11.97
N ASN A 120 -10.07 -1.32 -11.74
CA ASN A 120 -11.12 -0.73 -10.91
C ASN A 120 -10.95 -1.07 -9.43
N ASP A 121 -10.02 -1.94 -9.10
CA ASP A 121 -9.79 -2.38 -7.75
C ASP A 121 -9.13 -1.25 -6.95
N ARG A 122 -9.38 -1.24 -5.65
CA ARG A 122 -8.89 -0.22 -4.73
C ARG A 122 -8.32 -0.86 -3.50
N ALA A 123 -7.20 -0.33 -3.04
CA ALA A 123 -6.57 -0.72 -1.79
C ALA A 123 -6.78 0.40 -0.77
N PHE A 124 -7.19 0.04 0.44
CA PHE A 124 -7.42 0.96 1.55
C PHE A 124 -6.51 0.57 2.70
N HIS A 125 -5.68 1.50 3.13
CA HIS A 125 -4.88 1.35 4.34
C HIS A 125 -5.74 1.80 5.54
N VAL A 126 -6.24 0.83 6.30
CA VAL A 126 -7.17 1.05 7.40
C VAL A 126 -6.41 1.07 8.72
N LYS A 127 -6.65 2.09 9.56
CA LYS A 127 -6.05 2.27 10.89
C LYS A 127 -7.16 2.50 11.92
N CYS A 128 -7.19 1.67 12.95
CA CYS A 128 -8.05 1.80 14.12
C CYS A 128 -7.20 1.97 15.37
N PHE A 129 -7.51 2.97 16.19
CA PHE A 129 -6.88 3.17 17.50
C PHE A 129 -7.83 2.74 18.61
N TYR A 130 -7.38 1.86 19.49
CA TYR A 130 -8.11 1.39 20.66
C TYR A 130 -7.44 1.95 21.90
N MET A 131 -8.11 2.90 22.55
CA MET A 131 -7.62 3.56 23.74
C MET A 131 -7.80 2.67 24.97
N GLU A 132 -6.77 2.55 25.79
CA GLU A 132 -6.87 1.94 27.11
C GLU A 132 -7.39 3.00 28.09
N PRO A 133 -8.54 2.79 28.76
CA PRO A 133 -9.08 3.79 29.67
C PRO A 133 -8.18 3.93 30.91
N ASP A 134 -7.83 5.16 31.26
CA ASP A 134 -7.23 5.45 32.56
C ASP A 134 -8.32 5.37 33.63
N GLU A 135 -8.41 4.25 34.35
CA GLU A 135 -9.29 4.14 35.51
C GLU A 135 -8.75 4.99 36.67
N ILE A 136 -9.16 6.26 36.73
CA ILE A 136 -9.11 7.04 37.97
C ILE A 136 -10.28 6.60 38.86
N VAL A 137 -10.00 5.70 39.79
CA VAL A 137 -10.92 5.35 40.88
C VAL A 137 -10.97 6.53 41.85
N THR A 138 -11.87 7.48 41.63
CA THR A 138 -12.18 8.50 42.64
C THR A 138 -13.02 7.84 43.73
N GLN A 139 -12.40 7.52 44.87
CA GLN A 139 -13.15 7.25 46.09
C GLN A 139 -13.72 8.56 46.62
N ASN A 140 -15.05 8.69 46.60
CA ASN A 140 -15.72 9.86 47.15
C ASN A 140 -15.63 9.83 48.68
N ILE A 141 -14.90 10.78 49.26
CA ILE A 141 -15.02 11.15 50.68
C ILE A 141 -15.99 12.33 50.73
N ASP A 142 -17.13 12.12 51.39
CA ASP A 142 -18.15 13.15 51.63
C ASP A 142 -17.68 14.09 52.75
N VAL A 143 -17.38 15.33 52.38
CA VAL A 143 -17.27 16.44 53.34
C VAL A 143 -17.97 17.65 52.72
N SER A 144 -18.97 18.16 53.44
CA SER A 144 -19.78 19.32 53.06
C SER A 144 -18.91 20.56 52.86
N MET A 145 -18.66 20.94 51.60
CA MET A 145 -18.16 22.26 51.21
C MET A 145 -19.11 22.88 50.18
N ILE A 146 -19.12 24.22 50.16
CA ILE A 146 -19.88 25.04 49.19
C ILE A 146 -19.60 24.50 47.78
N PRO A 147 -20.62 24.21 46.95
CA PRO A 147 -20.40 23.68 45.61
C PRO A 147 -19.70 24.73 44.75
N THR A 148 -18.42 24.54 44.48
CA THR A 148 -17.70 25.25 43.44
C THR A 148 -18.05 24.60 42.11
N THR A 149 -18.68 25.35 41.20
CA THR A 149 -18.83 24.90 39.82
C THR A 149 -17.44 24.88 39.18
N GLU A 150 -16.88 23.71 38.94
CA GLU A 150 -15.66 23.59 38.13
C GLU A 150 -15.98 23.93 36.68
N LEU A 151 -15.56 25.12 36.22
CA LEU A 151 -15.45 25.41 34.80
C LEU A 151 -14.09 24.89 34.33
N SER A 152 -14.06 23.67 33.82
CA SER A 152 -12.89 23.10 33.15
C SER A 152 -12.92 23.46 31.67
N ASP A 153 -11.99 24.30 31.23
CA ASP A 153 -11.66 24.49 29.81
C ASP A 153 -10.46 23.60 29.48
N SER A 154 -10.69 22.47 28.81
CA SER A 154 -9.63 21.53 28.47
C SER A 154 -8.94 21.99 27.18
N MET A 155 -7.64 22.26 27.23
CA MET A 155 -6.86 22.59 26.04
C MET A 155 -6.93 21.45 25.02
N VAL A 156 -7.31 21.75 23.78
CA VAL A 156 -7.43 20.76 22.71
C VAL A 156 -6.03 20.32 22.29
N MET A 157 -5.73 19.03 22.44
CA MET A 157 -4.45 18.45 22.02
C MET A 157 -4.31 18.55 20.49
N PRO A 158 -3.16 19.01 19.97
CA PRO A 158 -2.98 19.16 18.53
C PRO A 158 -2.89 17.79 17.86
N LYS A 159 -3.40 17.71 16.64
CA LYS A 159 -3.27 16.53 15.79
C LYS A 159 -1.96 16.61 15.03
N CYS A 160 -1.08 15.63 15.27
CA CYS A 160 0.19 15.48 14.60
C CYS A 160 0.15 14.40 13.52
N GLU A 161 0.81 14.66 12.39
CA GLU A 161 0.93 13.74 11.26
C GLU A 161 2.40 13.58 10.85
N TYR A 162 2.75 12.37 10.42
CA TYR A 162 4.06 12.04 9.90
C TYR A 162 3.94 11.49 8.49
N SER A 163 4.57 12.17 7.53
CA SER A 163 4.55 11.82 6.11
C SER A 163 5.96 11.75 5.52
N VAL A 164 6.15 10.91 4.52
CA VAL A 164 7.37 10.86 3.70
C VAL A 164 7.01 11.34 2.30
N ARG A 165 7.77 12.31 1.76
CA ARG A 165 7.45 13.05 0.54
C ARG A 165 8.60 13.03 -0.46
N ARG A 166 8.27 13.18 -1.75
CA ARG A 166 9.24 13.32 -2.85
C ARG A 166 9.42 14.79 -3.24
N ASP A 167 10.56 15.15 -3.81
CA ASP A 167 10.81 16.48 -4.42
C ASP A 167 10.71 17.66 -3.43
N GLY A 168 10.90 17.39 -2.14
CA GLY A 168 11.00 18.38 -1.07
C GLY A 168 9.94 18.20 0.04
N PRO A 169 10.04 19.00 1.13
CA PRO A 169 9.12 18.92 2.27
C PRO A 169 7.66 19.27 1.93
N ASN A 170 7.42 20.01 0.83
CA ASN A 170 6.08 20.39 0.35
C ASN A 170 5.57 19.49 -0.78
N GLY A 171 6.34 18.49 -1.20
CA GLY A 171 5.96 17.63 -2.31
C GLY A 171 4.88 16.61 -1.95
N PRO A 172 4.51 15.73 -2.90
CA PRO A 172 3.51 14.70 -2.69
C PRO A 172 4.02 13.60 -1.76
N THR A 173 3.12 13.06 -0.93
CA THR A 173 3.38 11.88 -0.10
C THR A 173 3.65 10.66 -0.96
N LEU A 174 4.63 9.86 -0.57
CA LEU A 174 5.04 8.67 -1.30
C LEU A 174 4.56 7.38 -0.63
N THR A 175 4.29 6.38 -1.46
CA THR A 175 3.99 5.00 -1.02
C THR A 175 5.00 3.99 -1.55
N TYR A 176 5.84 4.40 -2.52
CA TYR A 176 6.94 3.60 -3.04
C TYR A 176 8.15 4.45 -3.44
N ALA A 177 9.36 3.93 -3.21
CA ALA A 177 10.62 4.53 -3.65
C ALA A 177 11.64 3.44 -4.01
N ASN A 178 12.69 3.82 -4.73
CA ASN A 178 13.83 2.93 -4.95
C ASN A 178 14.90 3.15 -3.88
N VAL A 179 15.68 2.11 -3.61
CA VAL A 179 16.91 2.24 -2.81
C VAL A 179 17.80 3.31 -3.44
N GLY A 180 18.25 4.26 -2.63
CA GLY A 180 19.10 5.37 -3.05
C GLY A 180 18.37 6.65 -3.46
N ASP A 181 17.04 6.61 -3.65
CA ASP A 181 16.24 7.81 -3.92
C ASP A 181 16.31 8.76 -2.71
N ILE A 182 16.28 10.07 -2.95
CA ILE A 182 16.23 11.09 -1.88
C ILE A 182 14.76 11.42 -1.57
N VAL A 183 14.40 11.31 -0.30
CA VAL A 183 13.05 11.59 0.20
C VAL A 183 13.10 12.54 1.39
N PHE A 184 11.95 13.13 1.72
CA PHE A 184 11.80 14.13 2.77
C PHE A 184 10.79 13.65 3.80
N HIS A 185 11.25 13.43 5.03
CA HIS A 185 10.42 13.17 6.19
C HIS A 185 9.85 14.49 6.69
N VAL A 186 8.55 14.53 6.95
CA VAL A 186 7.83 15.73 7.40
C VAL A 186 6.90 15.39 8.53
N TRP A 187 7.12 16.06 9.66
CA TRP A 187 6.25 16.05 10.83
C TRP A 187 5.52 17.38 10.89
N GLU A 188 4.22 17.34 11.14
CA GLU A 188 3.39 18.54 11.17
C GLU A 188 2.26 18.37 12.20
N CYS A 189 2.09 19.35 13.07
CA CYS A 189 1.05 19.37 14.10
C CYS A 189 0.12 20.57 13.91
N THR A 190 -1.18 20.37 14.13
CA THR A 190 -2.21 21.42 14.01
C THR A 190 -3.19 21.36 15.19
N PRO A 191 -3.62 22.50 15.78
CA PRO A 191 -3.28 23.90 15.46
C PRO A 191 -1.87 24.30 15.94
N ALA A 192 -1.39 25.50 15.55
CA ALA A 192 0.00 25.94 15.72
C ALA A 192 0.29 26.77 17.00
N ASP A 193 -0.51 26.59 18.04
CA ASP A 193 -0.44 27.31 19.33
C ASP A 193 0.64 26.77 20.29
N MET A 194 0.99 25.49 20.15
CA MET A 194 2.11 24.84 20.84
C MET A 194 3.36 24.78 19.95
N GLY A 195 4.49 24.31 20.47
CA GLY A 195 5.66 23.88 19.69
C GLY A 195 5.88 22.38 19.85
N MET A 196 6.64 21.78 18.94
CA MET A 196 6.93 20.35 18.96
C MET A 196 8.43 20.06 18.88
N LEU A 197 8.81 18.94 19.51
CA LEU A 197 10.09 18.27 19.37
C LEU A 197 9.81 16.85 18.86
N VAL A 198 10.39 16.50 17.71
CA VAL A 198 10.51 15.11 17.29
C VAL A 198 11.58 14.50 18.19
N LYS A 199 11.15 13.68 19.15
CA LYS A 199 12.00 13.09 20.18
C LYS A 199 12.59 11.79 19.63
N LYS A 200 11.98 10.64 19.91
CA LYS A 200 12.48 9.33 19.48
C LYS A 200 11.81 8.87 18.19
N CYS A 201 12.58 8.41 17.21
CA CYS A 201 12.06 7.76 16.00
C CYS A 201 12.73 6.41 15.74
N PHE A 202 11.95 5.46 15.23
CA PHE A 202 12.43 4.16 14.82
C PHE A 202 11.80 3.70 13.51
N VAL A 203 12.50 2.81 12.82
CA VAL A 203 12.06 2.16 11.59
C VAL A 203 11.94 0.66 11.80
N THR A 204 10.84 0.08 11.35
CA THR A 204 10.53 -1.35 11.45
C THR A 204 10.02 -1.88 10.11
N ASP A 205 10.21 -3.16 9.84
CA ASP A 205 9.65 -3.85 8.67
C ASP A 205 8.27 -4.49 8.94
N GLY A 206 7.76 -4.31 10.16
CA GLY A 206 6.45 -4.79 10.61
C GLY A 206 6.48 -6.14 11.33
N ASP A 207 7.61 -6.86 11.33
CA ASP A 207 7.76 -8.15 12.01
C ASP A 207 9.24 -8.36 12.38
N GLY A 208 9.77 -7.51 13.27
CA GLY A 208 11.22 -7.46 13.55
C GLY A 208 11.61 -6.52 14.69
N GLU A 209 12.92 -6.29 14.81
CA GLU A 209 13.53 -5.35 15.76
C GLU A 209 13.45 -3.91 15.27
N ASP A 210 13.20 -2.97 16.18
CA ASP A 210 13.09 -1.54 15.88
C ASP A 210 14.49 -0.91 15.78
N HIS A 211 14.83 -0.31 14.63
CA HIS A 211 16.08 0.43 14.47
C HIS A 211 15.87 1.93 14.72
N ALA A 212 16.57 2.50 15.70
CA ALA A 212 16.43 3.91 16.06
C ALA A 212 17.13 4.83 15.03
N VAL A 213 16.38 5.77 14.46
CA VAL A 213 16.88 6.78 13.50
C VAL A 213 16.95 8.18 14.11
N VAL A 214 16.22 8.43 15.20
CA VAL A 214 16.33 9.63 16.03
C VAL A 214 16.34 9.19 17.50
N ASP A 215 17.27 9.74 18.28
CA ASP A 215 17.49 9.38 19.68
C ASP A 215 16.46 9.99 20.65
N PHE A 216 16.65 9.83 21.97
CA PHE A 216 15.71 10.38 22.96
C PHE A 216 15.80 11.89 23.15
N ASP A 217 16.84 12.54 22.63
CA ASP A 217 17.07 13.98 22.71
C ASP A 217 16.55 14.70 21.45
N GLY A 218 16.13 13.97 20.41
CA GLY A 218 15.64 14.51 19.15
C GLY A 218 16.70 14.69 18.08
N CYS A 219 17.86 14.04 18.23
CA CYS A 219 18.97 14.10 17.30
C CYS A 219 19.03 12.86 16.40
N ALA A 220 19.43 13.05 15.13
CA ALA A 220 19.60 11.93 14.21
C ALA A 220 20.71 11.00 14.70
N THR A 221 20.45 9.69 14.75
CA THR A 221 21.44 8.69 15.21
C THR A 221 22.49 8.39 14.15
N ASP A 222 22.09 8.44 12.88
CA ASP A 222 22.95 8.22 11.72
C ASP A 222 22.66 9.27 10.63
N PRO A 223 23.51 10.30 10.49
CA PRO A 223 23.40 11.33 9.46
C PRO A 223 23.44 10.81 8.01
N PHE A 224 23.92 9.59 7.79
CA PHE A 224 23.91 8.95 6.47
C PHE A 224 22.50 8.44 6.10
N LEU A 225 21.75 7.94 7.09
CA LEU A 225 20.39 7.45 6.89
C LEU A 225 19.35 8.59 6.96
N LEU A 226 19.50 9.51 7.91
CA LEU A 226 18.58 10.62 8.12
C LEU A 226 19.37 11.87 8.50
N SER A 227 19.18 12.96 7.76
CA SER A 227 19.79 14.24 8.11
C SER A 227 19.26 14.77 9.43
N GLU A 228 20.00 15.71 10.02
CA GLU A 228 19.49 16.49 11.16
C GLU A 228 18.14 17.16 10.82
N LEU A 229 17.26 17.23 11.83
CA LEU A 229 15.90 17.73 11.68
C LEU A 229 15.90 19.26 11.70
N SER A 230 15.28 19.86 10.69
CA SER A 230 15.07 21.31 10.61
C SER A 230 13.63 21.66 10.95
N TYR A 231 13.47 22.52 11.96
CA TYR A 231 12.17 23.04 12.38
C TYR A 231 11.88 24.37 11.68
N ASP A 232 10.60 24.62 11.40
CA ASP A 232 10.15 25.89 10.86
C ASP A 232 10.04 26.96 11.95
N ALA A 233 9.77 28.21 11.55
CA ALA A 233 9.63 29.32 12.51
C ALA A 233 8.44 29.12 13.46
N SER A 234 7.41 28.37 13.05
CA SER A 234 6.30 28.02 13.92
C SER A 234 6.64 26.90 14.90
N LEU A 235 7.77 26.21 14.81
CA LEU A 235 8.09 25.03 15.64
C LEU A 235 7.02 23.93 15.60
N MET A 236 6.08 23.96 14.66
CA MET A 236 4.99 23.00 14.51
C MET A 236 5.10 22.20 13.22
N ARG A 237 6.16 22.49 12.45
CA ARG A 237 6.55 21.69 11.31
C ARG A 237 8.06 21.44 11.35
N ALA A 238 8.44 20.18 11.16
CA ALA A 238 9.82 19.76 11.09
C ALA A 238 10.03 18.90 9.85
N HIS A 239 11.23 18.94 9.30
CA HIS A 239 11.59 18.12 8.15
C HIS A 239 13.04 17.66 8.20
N ALA A 240 13.29 16.49 7.60
CA ALA A 240 14.62 15.93 7.40
C ALA A 240 14.68 15.23 6.04
N SER A 241 15.84 15.26 5.40
CA SER A 241 16.10 14.49 4.17
C SER A 241 16.75 13.16 4.51
N SER A 242 16.37 12.10 3.80
CA SER A 242 16.99 10.79 3.91
C SER A 242 17.25 10.19 2.54
N GLN A 243 18.23 9.30 2.48
CA GLN A 243 18.39 8.40 1.34
C GLN A 243 17.62 7.11 1.64
N VAL A 244 16.75 6.68 0.73
CA VAL A 244 15.92 5.50 0.94
C VAL A 244 16.78 4.24 1.07
N PHE A 245 16.58 3.53 2.17
CA PHE A 245 17.22 2.25 2.50
C PHE A 245 16.16 1.16 2.69
N LYS A 246 16.58 -0.09 2.88
CA LYS A 246 15.70 -1.20 3.27
C LYS A 246 16.44 -2.24 4.11
N TYR A 247 15.69 -3.08 4.80
CA TYR A 247 16.23 -4.31 5.38
C TYR A 247 16.57 -5.32 4.27
N ALA A 248 17.51 -6.23 4.53
CA ALA A 248 17.93 -7.22 3.54
C ALA A 248 16.77 -8.13 3.10
N ASP A 249 15.92 -8.52 4.05
CA ASP A 249 14.86 -9.52 3.86
C ASP A 249 13.45 -8.92 3.68
N SER A 250 13.30 -7.59 3.79
CA SER A 250 12.01 -6.91 3.65
C SER A 250 12.09 -5.65 2.79
N ASN A 251 11.12 -5.53 1.89
CA ASN A 251 10.92 -4.38 1.02
C ASN A 251 9.90 -3.38 1.61
N GLN A 252 9.41 -3.59 2.82
CA GLN A 252 8.40 -2.74 3.46
C GLN A 252 9.00 -2.06 4.68
N LEU A 253 8.85 -0.73 4.77
CA LEU A 253 9.30 0.05 5.92
C LEU A 253 8.15 0.85 6.53
N TYR A 254 8.18 0.94 7.86
CA TYR A 254 7.30 1.77 8.68
C TYR A 254 8.14 2.63 9.60
N PHE A 255 7.92 3.94 9.57
CA PHE A 255 8.58 4.86 10.49
C PHE A 255 7.61 5.30 11.57
N THR A 256 8.03 5.23 12.82
CA THR A 256 7.26 5.67 13.98
C THR A 256 8.10 6.63 14.80
N CYS A 257 7.49 7.72 15.25
CA CYS A 257 8.12 8.75 16.04
C CYS A 257 7.26 9.15 17.23
N GLN A 258 7.92 9.54 18.31
CA GLN A 258 7.31 10.18 19.46
C GLN A 258 7.54 11.69 19.38
N ILE A 259 6.46 12.46 19.45
CA ILE A 259 6.46 13.91 19.41
C ILE A 259 6.22 14.43 20.82
N ARG A 260 7.12 15.27 21.34
CA ARG A 260 6.94 15.98 22.60
C ARG A 260 6.44 17.39 22.33
N LEU A 261 5.36 17.80 22.95
CA LEU A 261 4.81 19.15 22.82
C LEU A 261 5.30 20.08 23.94
N CYS A 262 5.44 21.37 23.62
CA CYS A 262 5.82 22.42 24.54
C CYS A 262 4.92 23.66 24.36
N GLN A 263 4.63 24.37 25.45
CA GLN A 263 3.82 25.59 25.38
C GLN A 263 4.68 26.80 25.00
N LYS A 264 4.40 27.40 23.84
CA LYS A 264 5.11 28.61 23.36
C LYS A 264 4.86 29.83 24.23
N GLN A 265 3.60 30.06 24.60
CA GLN A 265 3.19 31.27 25.34
C GLN A 265 3.84 31.36 26.73
N MET A 266 4.16 30.21 27.32
CA MET A 266 4.82 30.12 28.62
C MET A 266 6.35 30.09 28.51
N GLY A 267 6.92 30.27 27.32
CA GLY A 267 8.37 30.22 27.10
C GLY A 267 8.98 28.85 27.41
N MET A 268 8.20 27.77 27.28
CA MET A 268 8.65 26.41 27.63
C MET A 268 9.26 25.67 26.45
N CYS A 269 9.36 26.29 25.28
CA CYS A 269 9.90 25.68 24.07
C CYS A 269 11.38 25.98 23.84
N GLN A 270 11.92 27.09 24.38
CA GLN A 270 13.29 27.55 24.12
C GLN A 270 14.38 26.52 24.50
N GLU A 271 14.12 25.69 25.52
CA GLU A 271 15.06 24.64 25.98
C GLU A 271 14.67 23.23 25.49
N VAL A 272 13.60 23.12 24.70
CA VAL A 272 13.05 21.84 24.25
C VAL A 272 13.24 21.67 22.74
N THR A 273 12.99 22.70 21.93
CA THR A 273 13.03 22.63 20.47
C THR A 273 13.50 23.95 19.86
N PRO A 274 14.35 23.94 18.81
CA PRO A 274 15.02 22.77 18.25
C PRO A 274 16.06 22.14 19.20
N PRO A 275 16.35 20.83 19.09
CA PRO A 275 17.36 20.18 19.91
C PRO A 275 18.79 20.61 19.53
N SER A 276 19.69 20.65 20.52
CA SER A 276 21.12 20.85 20.29
C SER A 276 21.79 19.53 19.93
N CYS A 277 22.12 19.35 18.65
CA CYS A 277 22.75 18.14 18.12
C CYS A 277 24.19 18.38 17.63
N GLY A 278 25.01 17.34 17.63
CA GLY A 278 26.40 17.36 17.13
C GLY A 278 27.30 18.34 17.89
N VAL A 279 27.99 19.21 17.15
CA VAL A 279 28.95 20.20 17.71
C VAL A 279 28.29 21.15 18.69
N LYS A 280 27.02 21.54 18.46
CA LYS A 280 26.27 22.40 19.37
C LYS A 280 26.06 21.77 20.73
N LYS A 281 25.80 20.46 20.78
CA LYS A 281 25.67 19.71 22.04
C LYS A 281 26.98 19.77 22.84
N LEU A 282 28.11 19.60 22.18
CA LEU A 282 29.44 19.65 22.80
C LEU A 282 29.80 21.07 23.29
N GLU A 283 29.44 22.11 22.53
CA GLU A 283 29.62 23.50 22.95
C GLU A 283 28.73 23.88 24.14
N ASP A 284 27.47 23.43 24.12
CA ASP A 284 26.51 23.66 25.21
C ASP A 284 26.94 22.91 26.48
N GLU A 285 27.40 21.66 26.37
CA GLU A 285 27.94 20.88 27.49
C GLU A 285 29.24 21.48 28.06
N ALA A 286 30.11 22.02 27.20
CA ALA A 286 31.33 22.70 27.63
C ALA A 286 31.04 24.04 28.34
N ASN A 287 29.99 24.75 27.94
CA ASN A 287 29.57 26.01 28.55
C ASN A 287 28.65 25.82 29.77
N ALA A 288 27.94 24.69 29.86
CA ALA A 288 27.04 24.34 30.96
C ALA A 288 27.80 23.72 32.15
N GLY A 289 28.68 24.50 32.79
CA GLY A 289 29.31 24.06 34.04
C GLY A 289 28.27 23.60 35.08
N ASN A 290 28.53 22.44 35.71
CA ASN A 290 27.83 21.79 36.86
C ASN A 290 26.45 22.33 37.25
N ARG A 291 25.52 22.44 36.29
CA ARG A 291 24.11 22.66 36.59
C ARG A 291 23.46 21.29 36.73
N THR A 292 23.17 20.91 37.97
CA THR A 292 22.31 19.75 38.26
C THR A 292 21.01 19.90 37.48
N LYS A 293 20.83 19.01 36.49
CA LYS A 293 19.61 18.87 35.69
C LYS A 293 18.48 18.58 36.67
N ARG A 294 17.69 19.60 37.00
CA ARG A 294 16.47 19.43 37.77
C ARG A 294 15.54 18.64 36.86
N GLU A 295 15.37 17.34 37.14
CA GLU A 295 14.25 16.59 36.60
C GLU A 295 12.98 17.23 37.14
N ILE A 296 12.44 18.15 36.37
CA ILE A 296 11.05 18.56 36.53
C ILE A 296 10.28 17.38 35.96
N GLU A 297 9.69 16.56 36.84
CA GLU A 297 8.53 15.72 36.51
C GLU A 297 7.47 16.67 35.95
N LYS A 298 7.51 16.86 34.64
CA LYS A 298 6.56 17.67 33.89
C LYS A 298 5.69 16.67 33.16
N ASN A 299 4.38 16.84 33.23
CA ASN A 299 3.43 16.18 32.34
C ASN A 299 3.85 16.50 30.90
N ASP A 300 4.72 15.68 30.34
CA ASP A 300 5.15 15.78 28.96
C ASP A 300 4.00 15.26 28.11
N TYR A 301 3.37 16.17 27.37
CA TYR A 301 2.40 15.81 26.35
C TYR A 301 3.17 15.17 25.19
N GLU A 302 3.34 13.86 25.25
CA GLU A 302 3.94 13.05 24.19
C GLU A 302 2.85 12.48 23.29
N ILE A 303 3.11 12.38 21.98
CA ILE A 303 2.17 11.85 20.98
C ILE A 303 2.94 10.93 20.04
N ASP A 304 2.44 9.71 19.86
CA ASP A 304 3.01 8.77 18.91
C ASP A 304 2.42 8.95 17.49
N VAL A 305 3.29 9.17 16.50
CA VAL A 305 2.94 9.31 15.08
C VAL A 305 3.64 8.26 14.23
N ALA A 306 2.97 7.76 13.20
CA ALA A 306 3.51 6.74 12.31
C ALA A 306 3.16 7.03 10.85
N THR A 307 4.06 6.66 9.94
CA THR A 307 3.84 6.79 8.50
C THR A 307 2.95 5.67 7.97
N SER A 308 2.44 5.86 6.75
CA SER A 308 1.93 4.74 5.95
C SER A 308 3.07 3.82 5.50
N GLU A 309 2.73 2.61 5.05
CA GLU A 309 3.67 1.64 4.46
C GLU A 309 4.47 2.28 3.31
N LEU A 310 5.80 2.24 3.42
CA LEU A 310 6.70 2.59 2.33
C LEU A 310 7.26 1.33 1.67
N LEU A 311 6.90 1.11 0.40
CA LEU A 311 7.47 0.03 -0.40
C LEU A 311 8.79 0.45 -1.06
N VAL A 312 9.87 -0.24 -0.72
CA VAL A 312 11.20 0.02 -1.26
C VAL A 312 11.55 -1.02 -2.32
N LEU A 313 11.92 -0.55 -3.52
CA LEU A 313 12.29 -1.38 -4.66
C LEU A 313 13.81 -1.37 -4.86
N ASP A 314 14.40 -2.53 -5.11
CA ASP A 314 15.84 -2.66 -5.39
C ASP A 314 16.13 -2.90 -6.89
N PRO A 315 17.40 -2.80 -7.33
CA PRO A 315 17.76 -3.04 -8.72
C PRO A 315 17.50 -4.47 -9.22
N ALA A 316 17.46 -5.47 -8.34
CA ALA A 316 17.17 -6.86 -8.72
C ALA A 316 15.68 -7.04 -9.03
N ASP A 317 14.81 -6.37 -8.26
CA ASP A 317 13.37 -6.33 -8.47
C ASP A 317 12.99 -5.63 -9.79
N ARG A 318 13.83 -4.72 -10.30
CA ARG A 318 13.65 -4.11 -11.63
C ARG A 318 13.68 -5.15 -12.77
N GLY A 319 14.45 -6.22 -12.61
CA GLY A 319 14.56 -7.29 -13.62
C GLY A 319 13.28 -8.10 -13.80
N LEU A 320 12.47 -8.22 -12.75
CA LEU A 320 11.18 -8.93 -12.78
C LEU A 320 10.05 -8.11 -13.42
N LEU A 321 10.21 -6.78 -13.46
CA LEU A 321 9.23 -5.83 -14.03
C LEU A 321 9.67 -5.24 -15.38
N ALA A 322 10.89 -5.54 -15.82
CA ALA A 322 11.38 -5.11 -17.13
C ALA A 322 10.56 -5.79 -18.23
N PRO A 323 9.91 -5.02 -19.14
CA PRO A 323 9.26 -5.61 -20.29
C PRO A 323 10.33 -6.30 -21.14
N SER A 324 10.11 -7.58 -21.46
CA SER A 324 10.95 -8.34 -22.39
C SER A 324 11.18 -7.52 -23.67
N PRO A 325 12.37 -7.56 -24.30
CA PRO A 325 12.71 -6.75 -25.48
C PRO A 325 11.87 -7.08 -26.73
N PHE A 326 11.03 -8.12 -26.66
CA PHE A 326 10.09 -8.49 -27.71
C PHE A 326 8.76 -7.76 -27.52
N CYS A 327 8.71 -6.49 -27.94
CA CYS A 327 7.46 -5.79 -28.20
C CYS A 327 6.80 -6.41 -29.44
N VAL A 328 5.96 -7.43 -29.26
CA VAL A 328 5.03 -7.85 -30.31
C VAL A 328 3.75 -7.01 -30.15
N PRO A 329 3.43 -6.11 -31.09
CA PRO A 329 2.20 -5.32 -31.02
C PRO A 329 0.98 -6.25 -30.88
N ARG A 330 0.02 -5.91 -30.00
CA ARG A 330 -1.24 -6.67 -29.83
C ARG A 330 -2.00 -6.89 -31.13
N LEU A 331 -1.73 -6.09 -32.16
CA LEU A 331 -2.28 -6.20 -33.51
C LEU A 331 -1.72 -7.38 -34.33
N LEU A 332 -0.50 -7.85 -34.03
CA LEU A 332 0.21 -8.91 -34.77
C LEU A 332 -0.03 -10.31 -34.19
N LEU A 333 -0.42 -10.42 -32.92
CA LEU A 333 -0.81 -11.65 -32.25
C LEU A 333 -1.91 -12.47 -32.99
N PRO A 334 -3.00 -11.87 -33.53
CA PRO A 334 -3.98 -12.62 -34.31
C PRO A 334 -3.51 -12.94 -35.74
N VAL A 335 -2.42 -12.36 -36.22
CA VAL A 335 -1.91 -12.56 -37.60
C VAL A 335 -1.00 -13.78 -37.70
N LEU A 336 -0.28 -14.11 -36.62
CA LEU A 336 0.56 -15.31 -36.51
C LEU A 336 -0.19 -16.62 -36.81
N PRO A 337 -1.37 -16.91 -36.19
CA PRO A 337 -2.10 -18.13 -36.53
C PRO A 337 -2.65 -18.11 -37.96
N LEU A 338 -3.03 -16.94 -38.48
CA LEU A 338 -3.49 -16.80 -39.87
C LEU A 338 -2.36 -17.10 -40.88
N LEU A 339 -1.14 -16.64 -40.61
CA LEU A 339 0.05 -16.96 -41.41
C LEU A 339 0.39 -18.45 -41.36
N LEU A 340 0.28 -19.09 -40.20
CA LEU A 340 0.49 -20.54 -40.09
C LEU A 340 -0.56 -21.32 -40.88
N ILE A 341 -1.84 -20.92 -40.82
CA ILE A 341 -2.92 -21.56 -41.57
C ILE A 341 -2.73 -21.38 -43.08
N THR A 342 -2.26 -20.22 -43.56
CA THR A 342 -2.00 -20.01 -44.99
C THR A 342 -0.82 -20.86 -45.46
N ILE A 343 0.25 -20.99 -44.67
CA ILE A 343 1.39 -21.87 -45.00
C ILE A 343 0.95 -23.35 -45.04
N VAL A 344 0.15 -23.79 -44.06
CA VAL A 344 -0.37 -25.18 -44.05
C VAL A 344 -1.31 -25.43 -45.23
N SER A 345 -2.18 -24.48 -45.57
CA SER A 345 -3.07 -24.66 -46.73
C SER A 345 -2.30 -24.69 -48.07
N LEU A 346 -1.27 -23.85 -48.24
CA LEU A 346 -0.42 -23.86 -49.43
C LEU A 346 0.38 -25.16 -49.57
N THR A 347 0.88 -25.73 -48.47
CA THR A 347 1.59 -27.01 -48.47
C THR A 347 0.66 -28.20 -48.78
N VAL A 348 -0.59 -28.17 -48.30
CA VAL A 348 -1.60 -29.19 -48.66
C VAL A 348 -1.99 -29.08 -50.14
N VAL A 349 -2.15 -27.87 -50.68
CA VAL A 349 -2.49 -27.68 -52.10
C VAL A 349 -1.33 -28.12 -53.00
N SER A 350 -0.09 -27.78 -52.65
CA SER A 350 1.07 -28.17 -53.45
C SER A 350 1.28 -29.69 -53.46
N THR A 351 1.15 -30.35 -52.31
CA THR A 351 1.22 -31.82 -52.22
C THR A 351 0.08 -32.49 -53.01
N ALA A 352 -1.15 -31.99 -52.94
CA ALA A 352 -2.26 -32.51 -53.73
C ALA A 352 -2.06 -32.34 -55.26
N LEU A 353 -1.48 -31.22 -55.69
CA LEU A 353 -1.14 -30.99 -57.10
C LEU A 353 -0.03 -31.92 -57.59
N VAL A 354 0.99 -32.19 -56.76
CA VAL A 354 2.06 -33.15 -57.07
C VAL A 354 1.49 -34.56 -57.20
N ILE A 355 0.62 -34.99 -56.27
CA ILE A 355 -0.03 -36.30 -56.33
C ILE A 355 -0.90 -36.42 -57.58
N ARG A 356 -1.68 -35.39 -57.94
CA ARG A 356 -2.47 -35.38 -59.18
C ARG A 356 -1.58 -35.48 -60.43
N ARG A 357 -0.47 -34.75 -60.49
CA ARG A 357 0.48 -34.84 -61.61
C ARG A 357 1.12 -36.22 -61.71
N GLN A 358 1.47 -36.85 -60.58
CA GLN A 358 1.99 -38.21 -60.57
C GLN A 358 0.95 -39.23 -61.02
N ASN A 359 -0.31 -39.09 -60.60
CA ASN A 359 -1.40 -39.97 -61.04
C ASN A 359 -1.70 -39.80 -62.53
N HIS A 360 -1.74 -38.56 -63.05
CA HIS A 360 -1.92 -38.31 -64.48
C HIS A 360 -0.74 -38.83 -65.32
N LYS A 361 0.49 -38.78 -64.78
CA LYS A 361 1.66 -39.37 -65.43
C LYS A 361 1.57 -40.90 -65.48
N LYS A 362 1.18 -41.53 -64.37
CA LYS A 362 0.92 -42.98 -64.32
C LYS A 362 -0.19 -43.42 -65.28
N GLU A 363 -1.24 -42.62 -65.41
CA GLU A 363 -2.35 -42.88 -66.33
C GLU A 363 -1.91 -42.76 -67.81
N LEU A 364 -1.04 -41.79 -68.13
CA LEU A 364 -0.41 -41.69 -69.45
C LEU A 364 0.54 -42.86 -69.75
N ASP A 365 1.36 -43.28 -68.78
CA ASP A 365 2.31 -44.39 -68.94
C ASP A 365 1.57 -45.73 -69.18
N VAL A 366 0.41 -45.93 -68.54
CA VAL A 366 -0.47 -47.10 -68.77
C VAL A 366 -1.11 -47.07 -70.16
N LEU A 367 -1.57 -45.90 -70.64
CA LEU A 367 -2.11 -45.74 -71.99
C LEU A 367 -1.04 -45.91 -73.08
N GLN A 368 0.21 -45.60 -72.79
CA GLN A 368 1.33 -45.81 -73.71
C GLN A 368 1.76 -47.29 -73.76
N SER A 369 1.72 -48.01 -72.63
CA SER A 369 1.99 -49.46 -72.59
C SER A 369 0.91 -50.31 -73.26
N SER A 370 -0.35 -49.86 -73.31
CA SER A 370 -1.45 -50.55 -74.01
C SER A 370 -1.40 -50.39 -75.54
N ARG A 371 -0.50 -49.56 -76.07
CA ARG A 371 -0.36 -49.31 -77.52
C ARG A 371 0.76 -50.14 -78.17
N TYR A 372 1.45 -50.98 -77.40
CA TYR A 372 2.56 -51.85 -77.82
C TYR A 372 2.27 -53.36 -77.64
N TYR A 373 1.01 -53.73 -77.42
CA TYR A 373 0.54 -55.13 -77.45
C TYR A 373 -0.43 -55.34 -78.61
#